data_AF-A9GVF6-F1
#
_entry.id   AF-A9GVF6-F1
#
_cell.length_a   1.000
_cell.length_b   1.000
_cell.length_c   1.000
_cell.angle_alpha   90.00
_cell.angle_beta   90.00
_cell.angle_gamma   90.00
#
_symmetry.space_group_name_H-M   'P 1'
#
loop_
_entity.id
_entity.type
_entity.pdbx_description
1 polymer ?
#
loop_
_entity_poly.entity_id
_entity_poly.type
_entity_poly.pdbx_seq_one_letter_code
_entity_poly.pdbx_strand_id
1 'polypeptide(L)'
;MTLHLACKGGYPGGMTNFRGPAMAALVSLSACSVQERNFAGAGGAGGGDGAGTTEHSSASAGTSASAGTSASTGTSASTGTSASAGTSASAGTSASAGTSASTGTSAATGCTQVEDCFNGGDDDCDDAVDCADSDCAEGAVCLTAPTNFEPGVVVDATEPCPDGFTAKETLLFRGLSGSGCEGCGCTPNPTDCAADLYLYADESQCEADEAGTRGTLAKRVGFTCDAKPINNGFIDWGGVRAGLFDVIQSCTATGTAIPAPATWKESRKFCHASAGAGCGAGEACVPRQASPATQCALVSGSATCSGYARRESDWFRGYNDTRTCSSCACTASGGDCNYVRVELGNDYSCFDHAQISQGGRYCGYAYSPPAHLVGTPTSSTCTARTNLSGSLDPTGQSTLCCVE
;
A
#
# COMPACT_ATOMS: atom_id res chain seq x y z
N MET A 1 -10.63 -53.45 -15.74
CA MET A 1 -9.24 -53.94 -15.82
C MET A 1 -8.57 -53.60 -14.50
N THR A 2 -8.46 -54.59 -13.63
CA THR A 2 -7.92 -54.46 -12.27
C THR A 2 -6.43 -54.78 -12.34
N LEU A 3 -5.56 -53.86 -11.93
CA LEU A 3 -4.11 -54.10 -11.91
C LEU A 3 -3.63 -54.16 -10.46
N HIS A 4 -3.36 -55.37 -9.99
CA HIS A 4 -2.58 -55.64 -8.77
C HIS A 4 -1.09 -55.60 -9.14
N LEU A 5 -0.30 -54.80 -8.41
CA LEU A 5 1.16 -54.97 -8.36
C LEU A 5 1.58 -55.34 -6.94
N ALA A 6 2.00 -56.59 -6.79
CA ALA A 6 2.72 -57.09 -5.63
C ALA A 6 4.23 -56.97 -5.90
N CYS A 7 4.99 -56.44 -4.94
CA CYS A 7 6.44 -56.57 -4.91
C CYS A 7 6.85 -57.45 -3.71
N LYS A 8 7.53 -58.55 -4.01
CA LYS A 8 8.11 -59.51 -3.08
C LYS A 8 9.61 -59.62 -3.40
N GLY A 9 10.43 -59.58 -2.36
CA GLY A 9 11.88 -59.82 -2.39
C GLY A 9 12.53 -58.96 -1.30
N GLY A 10 13.24 -59.47 -0.30
CA GLY A 10 14.02 -60.69 -0.22
C GLY A 10 15.41 -60.30 0.29
N TYR A 11 15.61 -60.40 1.61
CA TYR A 11 16.86 -60.29 2.38
C TYR A 11 17.97 -61.24 1.84
N PRO A 12 19.29 -61.06 2.14
CA PRO A 12 19.78 -61.00 3.53
C PRO A 12 21.11 -60.27 3.86
N GLY A 13 21.24 -59.95 5.17
CA GLY A 13 22.43 -60.27 5.97
C GLY A 13 23.52 -59.21 6.15
N GLY A 14 23.84 -58.89 7.41
CA GLY A 14 25.13 -58.29 7.80
C GLY A 14 25.09 -57.43 9.07
N MET A 15 25.36 -58.05 10.22
CA MET A 15 25.60 -57.37 11.50
C MET A 15 27.01 -56.74 11.53
N THR A 16 27.15 -55.53 12.07
CA THR A 16 28.26 -55.17 12.99
C THR A 16 27.93 -53.92 13.80
N ASN A 17 28.10 -54.05 15.12
CA ASN A 17 28.10 -52.99 16.14
C ASN A 17 29.27 -52.00 15.95
N PHE A 18 29.05 -50.70 16.16
CA PHE A 18 30.05 -49.79 16.73
C PHE A 18 29.39 -48.68 17.55
N ARG A 19 29.92 -48.46 18.76
CA ARG A 19 29.60 -47.38 19.70
C ARG A 19 30.48 -46.16 19.43
N GLY A 20 29.93 -44.96 19.60
CA GLY A 20 30.66 -43.79 20.11
C GLY A 20 30.79 -42.58 19.15
N PRO A 21 30.84 -41.33 19.69
CA PRO A 21 30.35 -40.14 19.00
C PRO A 21 31.47 -39.20 18.53
N ALA A 22 31.27 -38.52 17.40
CA ALA A 22 31.97 -37.26 17.10
C ALA A 22 31.27 -36.48 15.97
N MET A 23 30.82 -35.28 16.33
CA MET A 23 30.79 -34.02 15.57
C MET A 23 31.23 -34.08 14.10
N ALA A 24 30.32 -33.71 13.19
CA ALA A 24 30.69 -33.08 11.92
C ALA A 24 29.61 -32.08 11.50
N ALA A 25 30.03 -30.82 11.41
CA ALA A 25 29.26 -29.73 10.85
C ALA A 25 28.93 -29.99 9.37
N LEU A 26 27.69 -29.72 8.98
CA LEU A 26 27.27 -29.72 7.59
C LEU A 26 26.66 -28.36 7.26
N VAL A 27 27.44 -27.61 6.47
CA VAL A 27 27.00 -26.50 5.63
C VAL A 27 25.94 -27.05 4.68
N SER A 28 24.74 -26.47 4.71
CA SER A 28 23.71 -26.75 3.71
C SER A 28 23.52 -25.51 2.84
N LEU A 29 24.17 -25.53 1.67
CA LEU A 29 23.64 -24.86 0.48
C LEU A 29 22.56 -25.77 -0.09
N SER A 30 21.37 -25.23 -0.32
CA SER A 30 20.35 -25.89 -1.14
C SER A 30 19.65 -24.83 -1.99
N ALA A 31 20.10 -24.76 -3.23
CA ALA A 31 19.31 -24.24 -4.34
C ALA A 31 18.32 -25.33 -4.78
N CYS A 32 17.05 -24.95 -4.96
CA CYS A 32 16.07 -25.66 -5.77
C CYS A 32 15.21 -24.57 -6.44
N SER A 33 15.51 -24.20 -7.69
CA SER A 33 14.82 -24.67 -8.90
C SER A 33 13.28 -24.61 -8.81
N VAL A 34 12.75 -23.49 -9.27
CA VAL A 34 11.32 -23.29 -9.59
C VAL A 34 11.01 -24.08 -10.87
N GLN A 35 10.08 -25.03 -10.76
CA GLN A 35 9.52 -25.74 -11.89
C GLN A 35 8.11 -25.19 -12.16
N GLU A 36 7.99 -24.41 -13.23
CA GLU A 36 6.71 -23.92 -13.76
C GLU A 36 5.83 -25.10 -14.17
N ARG A 37 4.56 -25.08 -13.73
CA ARG A 37 3.51 -25.91 -14.32
C ARG A 37 2.44 -25.02 -14.90
N ASN A 38 2.51 -24.88 -16.22
CA ASN A 38 1.40 -24.49 -17.08
C ASN A 38 0.26 -25.51 -16.92
N PHE A 39 -0.94 -25.03 -16.58
CA PHE A 39 -2.18 -25.78 -16.76
C PHE A 39 -3.01 -25.07 -17.82
N ALA A 40 -3.13 -25.73 -18.97
CA ALA A 40 -4.11 -25.40 -20.00
C ALA A 40 -5.19 -26.49 -20.03
N GLY A 41 -6.46 -26.05 -19.96
CA GLY A 41 -7.54 -26.52 -20.84
C GLY A 41 -8.30 -27.82 -20.52
N ALA A 42 -9.55 -27.67 -20.09
CA ALA A 42 -10.77 -28.38 -20.52
C ALA A 42 -11.94 -27.73 -19.75
N GLY A 43 -13.04 -27.24 -20.31
CA GLY A 43 -13.86 -27.69 -21.44
C GLY A 43 -15.27 -27.90 -20.88
N GLY A 44 -16.24 -27.04 -21.21
CA GLY A 44 -17.61 -27.16 -20.71
C GLY A 44 -18.56 -26.17 -21.38
N ALA A 45 -19.56 -26.71 -22.08
CA ALA A 45 -20.41 -26.07 -23.09
C ALA A 45 -21.76 -25.58 -22.56
N GLY A 46 -22.39 -24.66 -23.32
CA GLY A 46 -23.79 -24.20 -23.23
C GLY A 46 -23.85 -22.69 -22.98
N GLY A 47 -24.38 -21.81 -23.85
CA GLY A 47 -25.40 -21.94 -24.89
C GLY A 47 -26.57 -21.03 -24.49
N GLY A 48 -26.70 -19.85 -25.13
CA GLY A 48 -27.79 -18.91 -24.89
C GLY A 48 -27.54 -17.52 -25.48
N ASP A 49 -28.26 -17.22 -26.55
CA ASP A 49 -28.12 -16.10 -27.48
C ASP A 49 -28.33 -14.68 -26.90
N GLY A 50 -27.69 -13.68 -27.51
CA GLY A 50 -28.10 -12.28 -27.36
C GLY A 50 -27.04 -11.23 -27.72
N ALA A 51 -27.01 -10.85 -29.01
CA ALA A 51 -26.45 -9.65 -29.65
C ALA A 51 -26.00 -8.47 -28.74
N GLY A 52 -24.91 -7.75 -28.99
CA GLY A 52 -24.02 -7.71 -30.15
C GLY A 52 -23.05 -6.53 -30.04
N THR A 53 -22.05 -6.53 -30.94
CA THR A 53 -21.21 -5.40 -31.38
C THR A 53 -20.31 -4.76 -30.29
N THR A 54 -19.01 -4.53 -30.45
CA THR A 54 -18.19 -4.18 -31.62
C THR A 54 -16.73 -4.55 -31.38
N GLU A 55 -16.05 -4.79 -32.49
CA GLU A 55 -14.61 -5.01 -32.65
C GLU A 55 -13.75 -3.92 -31.99
N HIS A 56 -12.56 -4.28 -31.49
CA HIS A 56 -11.29 -3.75 -32.01
C HIS A 56 -10.09 -4.57 -31.49
N SER A 57 -9.41 -5.16 -32.46
CA SER A 57 -8.06 -5.71 -32.38
C SER A 57 -7.04 -4.65 -31.95
N SER A 58 -6.03 -5.06 -31.19
CA SER A 58 -4.58 -4.81 -31.41
C SER A 58 -3.81 -4.75 -30.09
N ALA A 59 -3.19 -5.86 -29.69
CA ALA A 59 -2.10 -5.86 -28.72
C ALA A 59 -0.78 -5.93 -29.51
N SER A 60 0.01 -4.85 -29.45
CA SER A 60 1.38 -4.82 -29.97
C SER A 60 2.37 -4.87 -28.81
N ALA A 61 3.38 -5.71 -29.01
CA ALA A 61 4.38 -6.14 -28.06
C ALA A 61 5.23 -5.00 -27.47
N GLY A 62 5.53 -5.12 -26.18
CA GLY A 62 6.55 -4.33 -25.49
C GLY A 62 7.95 -4.74 -25.94
N THR A 63 8.77 -3.73 -26.25
CA THR A 63 10.19 -3.89 -26.53
C THR A 63 10.98 -3.44 -25.31
N SER A 64 11.92 -4.27 -24.89
CA SER A 64 12.78 -4.12 -23.71
C SER A 64 13.70 -2.90 -23.80
N ALA A 65 13.96 -2.23 -22.67
CA ALA A 65 15.05 -1.27 -22.52
C ALA A 65 16.00 -1.70 -21.39
N SER A 66 17.28 -1.51 -21.69
CA SER A 66 18.44 -2.15 -21.09
C SER A 66 19.04 -1.41 -19.90
N ALA A 67 19.89 -2.16 -19.21
CA ALA A 67 20.77 -1.85 -18.10
C ALA A 67 21.48 -0.48 -18.11
N GLY A 68 21.78 -0.03 -16.88
CA GLY A 68 22.41 1.25 -16.56
C GLY A 68 23.90 1.33 -16.84
N THR A 69 24.41 2.55 -16.71
CA THR A 69 25.84 2.85 -16.75
C THR A 69 26.19 3.79 -15.60
N SER A 70 27.29 3.43 -14.95
CA SER A 70 27.78 3.88 -13.66
C SER A 70 28.25 5.34 -13.61
N ALA A 71 28.17 5.88 -12.40
CA ALA A 71 28.78 7.13 -11.98
C ALA A 71 30.32 7.11 -12.11
N SER A 72 30.89 8.27 -12.42
CA SER A 72 32.33 8.54 -12.30
C SER A 72 32.54 9.70 -11.34
N THR A 73 33.38 9.43 -10.34
CA THR A 73 33.89 10.29 -9.28
C THR A 73 34.96 11.28 -9.74
N GLY A 74 35.12 12.36 -8.98
CA GLY A 74 36.36 13.14 -8.87
C GLY A 74 36.17 14.62 -9.21
N THR A 75 36.79 15.62 -8.58
CA THR A 75 37.81 15.67 -7.52
C THR A 75 37.81 17.11 -7.00
N SER A 76 38.21 17.26 -5.75
CA SER A 76 38.26 18.46 -4.91
C SER A 76 39.17 19.62 -5.37
N ALA A 77 39.01 20.73 -4.62
CA ALA A 77 40.01 21.73 -4.21
C ALA A 77 40.10 23.01 -5.08
N SER A 78 40.40 24.21 -4.58
CA SER A 78 40.87 24.69 -3.27
C SER A 78 40.54 26.17 -3.12
N THR A 79 40.30 26.62 -1.91
CA THR A 79 40.28 28.03 -1.50
C THR A 79 41.69 28.62 -1.40
N GLY A 80 41.82 29.91 -1.75
CA GLY A 80 42.83 30.82 -1.18
C GLY A 80 43.66 31.58 -2.20
N THR A 81 43.58 32.91 -2.20
CA THR A 81 44.66 33.82 -1.73
C THR A 81 44.31 35.27 -2.10
N SER A 82 44.45 36.18 -1.13
CA SER A 82 44.25 37.63 -1.25
C SER A 82 45.47 38.37 -1.80
N ALA A 83 45.19 39.58 -2.29
CA ALA A 83 46.03 40.78 -2.41
C ALA A 83 46.85 40.99 -3.70
N SER A 84 46.65 42.14 -4.35
CA SER A 84 47.55 43.31 -4.23
C SER A 84 47.02 44.53 -4.99
N ALA A 85 47.23 45.70 -4.41
CA ALA A 85 46.97 47.02 -4.98
C ALA A 85 47.99 47.37 -6.09
N GLY A 86 47.59 48.24 -7.03
CA GLY A 86 48.54 48.81 -7.99
C GLY A 86 47.94 49.84 -8.95
N THR A 87 48.31 51.10 -8.70
CA THR A 87 48.67 52.18 -9.65
C THR A 87 47.58 53.02 -10.34
N SER A 88 47.66 54.33 -10.04
CA SER A 88 47.02 55.47 -10.69
C SER A 88 47.73 55.89 -11.98
N ALA A 89 46.95 56.29 -13.01
CA ALA A 89 47.29 57.19 -14.13
C ALA A 89 46.09 57.16 -15.11
N SER A 90 45.60 58.20 -15.80
CA SER A 90 45.89 59.63 -15.89
C SER A 90 44.65 60.28 -16.53
N ALA A 91 44.43 61.56 -16.26
CA ALA A 91 43.43 62.39 -16.94
C ALA A 91 43.73 62.50 -18.45
N GLY A 92 42.68 62.42 -19.28
CA GLY A 92 42.75 62.58 -20.72
C GLY A 92 41.41 63.04 -21.31
N THR A 93 41.28 64.36 -21.41
CA THR A 93 40.69 65.11 -22.53
C THR A 93 39.26 64.82 -22.98
N SER A 94 38.40 65.81 -22.73
CA SER A 94 37.09 66.03 -23.36
C SER A 94 37.20 66.01 -24.89
N ALA A 95 36.38 65.18 -25.56
CA ALA A 95 36.12 65.27 -26.99
C ALA A 95 34.62 65.09 -27.28
N SER A 96 34.04 66.22 -27.67
CA SER A 96 32.92 66.47 -28.57
C SER A 96 31.84 65.40 -28.77
N ALA A 97 30.61 65.83 -28.49
CA ALA A 97 29.37 65.26 -28.98
C ALA A 97 29.43 64.95 -30.49
N GLY A 98 29.53 63.67 -30.81
CA GLY A 98 29.15 63.15 -32.12
C GLY A 98 27.66 62.90 -32.09
N THR A 99 26.92 63.65 -32.90
CA THR A 99 25.52 63.37 -33.25
C THR A 99 25.43 61.91 -33.69
N SER A 100 24.84 61.05 -32.85
CA SER A 100 24.48 59.70 -33.27
C SER A 100 23.51 59.84 -34.43
N ALA A 101 24.02 59.57 -35.62
CA ALA A 101 23.21 59.39 -36.82
C ALA A 101 22.13 58.37 -36.48
N SER A 102 20.89 58.75 -36.75
CA SER A 102 19.70 57.92 -36.68
C SER A 102 20.05 56.58 -37.35
N THR A 103 20.19 55.53 -36.53
CA THR A 103 20.20 54.16 -37.01
C THR A 103 18.97 54.01 -37.88
N GLY A 104 19.22 53.73 -39.16
CA GLY A 104 18.19 53.63 -40.16
C GLY A 104 17.09 52.71 -39.67
N THR A 105 15.86 53.17 -39.89
CA THR A 105 14.67 52.34 -40.06
C THR A 105 15.10 51.07 -40.80
N SER A 106 15.30 49.98 -40.07
CA SER A 106 15.29 48.65 -40.66
C SER A 106 13.97 48.59 -41.40
N ALA A 107 14.02 48.58 -42.72
CA ALA A 107 12.85 48.30 -43.53
C ALA A 107 12.29 46.97 -43.02
N ALA A 108 11.17 47.04 -42.31
CA ALA A 108 10.43 45.90 -41.80
C ALA A 108 9.98 45.09 -43.02
N THR A 109 10.85 44.21 -43.48
CA THR A 109 10.58 43.26 -44.57
C THR A 109 9.87 42.04 -44.00
N GLY A 110 8.99 42.28 -43.02
CA GLY A 110 8.44 41.26 -42.14
C GLY A 110 7.02 41.55 -41.66
N CYS A 111 6.44 42.71 -41.98
CA CYS A 111 5.02 42.97 -41.70
C CYS A 111 4.18 42.01 -42.55
N THR A 112 3.48 41.10 -41.90
CA THR A 112 2.44 40.31 -42.55
C THR A 112 1.13 41.09 -42.53
N GLN A 113 0.09 40.61 -43.21
CA GLN A 113 -1.25 41.23 -43.16
C GLN A 113 -2.12 40.56 -42.10
N VAL A 114 -1.56 39.67 -41.27
CA VAL A 114 -2.30 38.86 -40.30
C VAL A 114 -1.52 38.86 -39.00
N GLU A 115 -2.05 39.54 -37.99
CA GLU A 115 -1.47 39.63 -36.66
C GLU A 115 -1.44 38.25 -35.95
N ASP A 116 -0.31 37.88 -35.35
CA ASP A 116 -0.23 36.75 -34.40
C ASP A 116 -0.33 37.27 -32.97
N CYS A 117 -1.57 37.34 -32.50
CA CYS A 117 -2.00 37.96 -31.25
C CYS A 117 -1.38 37.45 -29.92
N PHE A 118 -0.42 36.53 -29.96
CA PHE A 118 0.18 35.92 -28.76
C PHE A 118 1.70 35.77 -28.83
N ASN A 119 2.39 36.48 -29.73
CA ASN A 119 3.83 36.34 -29.93
C ASN A 119 4.68 37.48 -29.33
N GLY A 120 4.05 38.55 -28.83
CA GLY A 120 4.76 39.69 -28.23
C GLY A 120 5.25 40.74 -29.22
N GLY A 121 4.92 40.59 -30.50
CA GLY A 121 5.31 41.45 -31.61
C GLY A 121 4.15 42.27 -32.16
N ASP A 122 4.50 43.22 -33.02
CA ASP A 122 3.59 43.92 -33.92
C ASP A 122 3.89 43.35 -35.31
N ASP A 123 3.05 42.42 -35.78
CA ASP A 123 3.29 41.67 -37.02
C ASP A 123 2.71 42.37 -38.25
N ASP A 124 1.80 43.31 -38.09
CA ASP A 124 1.19 44.07 -39.20
C ASP A 124 1.75 45.50 -39.37
N CYS A 125 2.56 45.94 -38.41
CA CYS A 125 3.28 47.20 -38.35
C CYS A 125 2.38 48.44 -38.20
N ASP A 126 1.28 48.32 -37.44
CA ASP A 126 0.39 49.43 -37.11
C ASP A 126 0.74 50.15 -35.77
N ASP A 127 1.87 49.79 -35.16
CA ASP A 127 2.36 50.22 -33.85
C ASP A 127 1.52 49.70 -32.65
N ALA A 128 0.60 48.76 -32.86
CA ALA A 128 -0.09 48.01 -31.82
C ALA A 128 0.47 46.58 -31.72
N VAL A 129 0.53 46.04 -30.51
CA VAL A 129 1.12 44.73 -30.22
C VAL A 129 0.05 43.85 -29.60
N ASP A 130 -0.21 42.67 -30.17
CA ASP A 130 -1.12 41.65 -29.62
C ASP A 130 -2.47 42.23 -29.17
N CYS A 131 -2.80 42.19 -27.86
CA CYS A 131 -4.08 42.69 -27.34
C CYS A 131 -4.28 44.21 -27.42
N ALA A 132 -3.23 44.99 -27.70
CA ALA A 132 -3.39 46.41 -28.01
C ALA A 132 -3.91 46.62 -29.44
N ASP A 133 -3.73 45.63 -30.31
CA ASP A 133 -4.19 45.64 -31.69
C ASP A 133 -5.70 45.33 -31.78
N SER A 134 -6.39 46.10 -32.62
CA SER A 134 -7.80 45.92 -32.92
C SER A 134 -8.11 44.64 -33.69
N ASP A 135 -7.17 44.11 -34.47
CA ASP A 135 -7.33 42.85 -35.22
C ASP A 135 -7.36 41.63 -34.28
N CYS A 136 -6.78 41.77 -33.08
CA CYS A 136 -6.84 40.75 -32.03
C CYS A 136 -8.08 40.81 -31.14
N ALA A 137 -8.94 41.82 -31.27
CA ALA A 137 -10.04 42.06 -30.33
C ALA A 137 -11.06 40.90 -30.27
N GLU A 138 -11.26 40.18 -31.38
CA GLU A 138 -12.19 39.05 -31.45
C GLU A 138 -11.62 37.80 -30.74
N GLY A 139 -10.32 37.54 -30.88
CA GLY A 139 -9.67 36.31 -30.45
C GLY A 139 -8.86 36.41 -29.15
N ALA A 140 -8.55 37.62 -28.67
CA ALA A 140 -7.70 37.85 -27.51
C ALA A 140 -8.39 38.71 -26.45
N VAL A 141 -7.93 38.58 -25.20
CA VAL A 141 -8.40 39.38 -24.07
C VAL A 141 -7.27 39.61 -23.07
N CYS A 142 -7.19 40.82 -22.51
CA CYS A 142 -6.31 41.11 -21.39
C CYS A 142 -6.88 40.51 -20.11
N LEU A 143 -6.21 39.50 -19.58
CA LEU A 143 -6.53 38.87 -18.29
C LEU A 143 -5.63 39.46 -17.23
N THR A 144 -6.21 39.90 -16.10
CA THR A 144 -5.41 40.25 -14.91
C THR A 144 -4.53 39.07 -14.53
N ALA A 145 -3.23 39.30 -14.40
CA ALA A 145 -2.21 38.31 -14.05
C ALA A 145 -1.10 39.00 -13.25
N PRO A 146 -1.25 39.14 -11.92
CA PRO A 146 -0.23 39.74 -11.08
C PRO A 146 1.11 39.00 -11.19
N THR A 147 2.20 39.61 -10.73
CA THR A 147 3.52 38.96 -10.74
C THR A 147 3.47 37.57 -10.10
N ASN A 148 3.98 36.56 -10.80
CA ASN A 148 3.98 35.12 -10.45
C ASN A 148 2.65 34.36 -10.69
N PHE A 149 1.68 34.96 -11.35
CA PHE A 149 0.47 34.29 -11.80
C PHE A 149 0.68 33.79 -13.23
N GLU A 150 0.41 32.51 -13.47
CA GLU A 150 0.48 31.88 -14.78
C GLU A 150 -0.94 31.85 -15.35
N PRO A 151 -1.29 32.65 -16.39
CA PRO A 151 -2.64 32.68 -16.93
C PRO A 151 -2.94 31.43 -17.76
N GLY A 152 -4.21 31.03 -17.80
CA GLY A 152 -4.62 29.79 -18.44
C GLY A 152 -6.11 29.49 -18.32
N VAL A 153 -6.46 28.22 -18.54
CA VAL A 153 -7.82 27.71 -18.43
C VAL A 153 -7.83 26.40 -17.65
N VAL A 154 -8.89 26.19 -16.85
CA VAL A 154 -9.10 24.94 -16.11
C VAL A 154 -10.10 24.09 -16.88
N VAL A 155 -9.72 22.84 -17.15
CA VAL A 155 -10.55 21.82 -17.79
C VAL A 155 -10.58 20.53 -16.96
N ASP A 156 -11.46 19.60 -17.31
CA ASP A 156 -11.44 18.27 -16.70
C ASP A 156 -10.11 17.55 -16.99
N ALA A 157 -9.64 16.72 -16.05
CA ALA A 157 -8.29 16.12 -16.12
C ALA A 157 -8.05 15.28 -17.39
N THR A 158 -9.10 14.74 -17.99
CA THR A 158 -9.06 13.92 -19.20
C THR A 158 -9.30 14.69 -20.50
N GLU A 159 -9.81 15.92 -20.41
CA GLU A 159 -10.09 16.73 -21.60
C GLU A 159 -8.79 17.30 -22.18
N PRO A 160 -8.65 17.41 -23.51
CA PRO A 160 -7.52 18.11 -24.11
C PRO A 160 -7.55 19.60 -23.77
N CYS A 161 -6.38 20.25 -23.77
CA CYS A 161 -6.35 21.70 -23.62
C CYS A 161 -6.98 22.38 -24.85
N PRO A 162 -7.78 23.44 -24.67
CA PRO A 162 -8.31 24.22 -25.78
C PRO A 162 -7.21 24.85 -26.63
N ASP A 163 -7.53 25.16 -27.88
CA ASP A 163 -6.62 25.87 -28.78
C ASP A 163 -6.15 27.18 -28.15
N GLY A 164 -4.85 27.46 -28.27
CA GLY A 164 -4.20 28.60 -27.63
C GLY A 164 -3.77 28.39 -26.16
N PHE A 165 -4.11 27.27 -25.54
CA PHE A 165 -3.74 26.92 -24.16
C PHE A 165 -2.82 25.69 -24.08
N THR A 166 -1.92 25.54 -25.04
CA THR A 166 -1.08 24.35 -25.20
C THR A 166 0.37 24.56 -24.75
N ALA A 167 0.69 25.71 -24.14
CA ALA A 167 2.06 26.04 -23.76
C ALA A 167 2.63 25.05 -22.73
N LYS A 168 1.78 24.62 -21.78
CA LYS A 168 2.10 23.66 -20.72
C LYS A 168 0.81 23.10 -20.14
N GLU A 169 0.86 21.87 -19.63
CA GLU A 169 -0.22 21.27 -18.85
C GLU A 169 0.21 21.12 -17.39
N THR A 170 -0.71 21.33 -16.44
CA THR A 170 -0.48 21.09 -15.02
C THR A 170 -1.68 20.39 -14.40
N LEU A 171 -1.48 19.16 -13.93
CA LEU A 171 -2.51 18.45 -13.18
C LEU A 171 -2.63 19.01 -11.76
N LEU A 172 -3.87 19.21 -11.34
CA LEU A 172 -4.23 19.74 -10.03
C LEU A 172 -5.16 18.74 -9.35
N PHE A 173 -4.86 18.45 -8.09
CA PHE A 173 -5.57 17.45 -7.31
C PHE A 173 -6.09 18.05 -6.00
N ARG A 174 -7.22 17.53 -5.52
CA ARG A 174 -7.81 17.95 -4.24
C ARG A 174 -8.48 16.77 -3.53
N GLY A 175 -8.47 16.81 -2.20
CA GLY A 175 -9.02 15.75 -1.35
C GLY A 175 -8.18 14.46 -1.37
N LEU A 176 -6.92 14.56 -0.97
CA LEU A 176 -6.03 13.41 -0.79
C LEU A 176 -6.61 12.46 0.27
N SER A 177 -6.68 11.18 -0.05
CA SER A 177 -7.08 10.14 0.89
C SER A 177 -6.28 8.86 0.67
N GLY A 178 -6.16 8.07 1.72
CA GLY A 178 -5.37 6.84 1.73
C GLY A 178 -5.25 6.40 3.17
N SER A 179 -6.18 5.58 3.62
CA SER A 179 -6.21 5.11 5.00
C SER A 179 -5.89 3.62 5.08
N GLY A 180 -5.22 3.26 6.17
CA GLY A 180 -4.97 1.87 6.52
C GLY A 180 -3.90 1.16 5.69
N CYS A 181 -3.82 -0.12 5.99
CA CYS A 181 -2.92 -1.07 5.39
C CYS A 181 -3.76 -2.22 4.82
N GLU A 182 -3.36 -2.70 3.66
CA GLU A 182 -3.99 -3.83 2.97
C GLU A 182 -3.00 -4.99 2.86
N GLY A 183 -3.49 -6.17 2.47
CA GLY A 183 -2.64 -7.34 2.22
C GLY A 183 -2.39 -8.25 3.41
N CYS A 184 -2.95 -7.97 4.60
CA CYS A 184 -2.92 -8.90 5.73
C CYS A 184 -4.09 -9.89 5.68
N GLY A 185 -3.78 -11.17 5.86
CA GLY A 185 -4.75 -12.24 6.06
C GLY A 185 -4.49 -12.99 7.37
N CYS A 186 -5.53 -13.59 7.93
CA CYS A 186 -5.41 -14.50 9.06
C CYS A 186 -6.15 -15.80 8.79
N THR A 187 -5.48 -16.92 9.07
CA THR A 187 -6.10 -18.24 9.04
C THR A 187 -6.24 -18.75 10.47
N PRO A 188 -7.44 -19.14 10.92
CA PRO A 188 -7.60 -19.77 12.22
C PRO A 188 -6.90 -21.11 12.25
N ASN A 189 -6.07 -21.32 13.28
CA ASN A 189 -5.58 -22.63 13.59
C ASN A 189 -6.70 -23.40 14.33
N PRO A 190 -6.69 -24.75 14.29
CA PRO A 190 -7.62 -25.55 15.08
C PRO A 190 -7.59 -25.10 16.55
N THR A 191 -8.78 -24.92 17.14
CA THR A 191 -8.92 -24.68 18.57
C THR A 191 -8.49 -25.94 19.29
N ASP A 192 -7.61 -25.79 20.27
CA ASP A 192 -7.16 -26.84 21.17
C ASP A 192 -7.73 -26.58 22.57
N CYS A 193 -7.76 -27.62 23.40
CA CYS A 193 -8.32 -27.59 24.74
C CYS A 193 -7.38 -28.30 25.70
N ALA A 194 -7.35 -27.83 26.94
CA ALA A 194 -6.65 -28.52 28.02
C ALA A 194 -7.51 -28.50 29.29
N ALA A 195 -7.39 -29.55 30.09
CA ALA A 195 -8.10 -29.65 31.36
C ALA A 195 -7.16 -30.10 32.47
N ASP A 196 -7.26 -29.47 33.63
CA ASP A 196 -6.59 -29.94 34.84
C ASP A 196 -7.46 -30.98 35.53
N LEU A 197 -6.86 -32.12 35.90
CA LEU A 197 -7.54 -33.20 36.61
C LEU A 197 -7.16 -33.19 38.09
N TYR A 198 -8.16 -33.36 38.94
CA TYR A 198 -7.99 -33.43 40.39
C TYR A 198 -8.48 -34.76 40.91
N LEU A 199 -7.69 -35.39 41.78
CA LEU A 199 -8.02 -36.68 42.39
C LEU A 199 -8.50 -36.50 43.84
N TYR A 200 -9.47 -37.31 44.24
CA TYR A 200 -9.94 -37.42 45.61
C TYR A 200 -9.36 -38.66 46.28
N ALA A 201 -9.05 -38.57 47.57
CA ALA A 201 -8.51 -39.69 48.32
C ALA A 201 -9.54 -40.82 48.51
N ASP A 202 -10.83 -40.47 48.62
CA ASP A 202 -11.93 -41.42 48.79
C ASP A 202 -13.22 -40.92 48.12
N GLU A 203 -14.20 -41.81 47.99
CA GLU A 203 -15.43 -41.56 47.24
C GLU A 203 -16.32 -40.54 47.95
N SER A 204 -16.34 -40.57 49.28
CA SER A 204 -17.10 -39.62 50.09
C SER A 204 -16.59 -38.18 49.90
N GLN A 205 -15.27 -37.98 49.78
CA GLN A 205 -14.69 -36.68 49.44
C GLN A 205 -15.12 -36.19 48.06
N CYS A 206 -15.18 -37.09 47.08
CA CYS A 206 -15.64 -36.78 45.74
C CYS A 206 -17.11 -36.36 45.74
N GLU A 207 -17.98 -37.17 46.35
CA GLU A 207 -19.43 -36.91 46.43
C GLU A 207 -19.74 -35.62 47.19
N ALA A 208 -19.00 -35.34 48.27
CA ALA A 208 -19.18 -34.15 49.10
C ALA A 208 -18.69 -32.85 48.44
N ASP A 209 -17.91 -32.90 47.35
CA ASP A 209 -17.36 -31.69 46.71
C ASP A 209 -18.30 -31.07 45.68
N GLU A 210 -19.52 -30.73 46.08
CA GLU A 210 -20.55 -30.20 45.16
C GLU A 210 -20.11 -28.92 44.44
N ALA A 211 -19.20 -28.16 45.06
CA ALA A 211 -18.64 -26.93 44.50
C ALA A 211 -17.48 -27.18 43.50
N GLY A 212 -16.96 -28.41 43.39
CA GLY A 212 -15.82 -28.74 42.52
C GLY A 212 -14.54 -28.00 42.91
N THR A 213 -14.29 -27.81 44.20
CA THR A 213 -13.16 -27.02 44.73
C THR A 213 -12.12 -27.84 45.49
N ARG A 214 -12.40 -29.12 45.77
CA ARG A 214 -11.52 -30.02 46.53
C ARG A 214 -10.73 -30.93 45.59
N GLY A 215 -9.99 -31.87 46.18
CA GLY A 215 -9.11 -32.78 45.45
C GLY A 215 -7.72 -32.18 45.20
N THR A 216 -6.77 -33.07 44.87
CA THR A 216 -5.37 -32.72 44.62
C THR A 216 -5.12 -32.69 43.13
N LEU A 217 -4.53 -31.60 42.61
CA LEU A 217 -4.14 -31.51 41.21
C LEU A 217 -3.17 -32.64 40.87
N ALA A 218 -3.55 -33.46 39.88
CA ALA A 218 -2.78 -34.64 39.51
C ALA A 218 -2.07 -34.47 38.16
N LYS A 219 -2.83 -34.12 37.12
CA LYS A 219 -2.29 -34.01 35.75
C LYS A 219 -3.10 -33.04 34.92
N ARG A 220 -2.44 -32.36 33.99
CA ARG A 220 -3.08 -31.63 32.91
C ARG A 220 -3.14 -32.51 31.66
N VAL A 221 -4.32 -32.61 31.04
CA VAL A 221 -4.56 -33.45 29.87
C VAL A 221 -4.99 -32.63 28.66
N GLY A 222 -4.63 -33.11 27.47
CA GLY A 222 -5.09 -32.60 26.17
C GLY A 222 -5.64 -33.75 25.32
N PHE A 223 -5.80 -33.56 24.01
CA PHE A 223 -6.33 -34.61 23.12
C PHE A 223 -5.39 -35.80 22.89
N THR A 224 -4.10 -35.66 23.18
CA THR A 224 -3.17 -36.79 23.06
C THR A 224 -3.35 -37.74 24.24
N CYS A 225 -3.69 -38.98 23.92
CA CYS A 225 -3.69 -40.08 24.88
C CYS A 225 -2.25 -40.38 25.34
N ASP A 226 -1.98 -40.13 26.62
CA ASP A 226 -0.80 -40.64 27.31
C ASP A 226 -1.23 -41.85 28.14
N ALA A 227 -0.80 -43.04 27.71
CA ALA A 227 -1.10 -44.31 28.37
C ALA A 227 -0.57 -44.39 29.82
N LYS A 228 0.26 -43.43 30.25
CA LYS A 228 0.67 -43.32 31.64
C LYS A 228 -0.53 -42.94 32.51
N PRO A 229 -0.82 -43.74 33.55
CA PRO A 229 -1.87 -43.42 34.50
C PRO A 229 -1.74 -42.01 35.09
N ILE A 230 -2.88 -41.40 35.45
CA ILE A 230 -2.90 -40.09 36.11
C ILE A 230 -2.09 -40.13 37.42
N ASN A 231 -2.10 -41.26 38.12
CA ASN A 231 -1.33 -41.48 39.34
C ASN A 231 -0.49 -42.76 39.25
N ASN A 232 0.84 -42.63 39.27
CA ASN A 232 1.74 -43.78 39.27
C ASN A 232 1.91 -44.44 40.66
N GLY A 233 1.18 -43.98 41.68
CA GLY A 233 1.13 -44.61 43.00
C GLY A 233 -0.06 -45.55 43.15
N PHE A 234 0.15 -46.70 43.81
CA PHE A 234 -0.86 -47.69 44.22
C PHE A 234 -1.84 -47.15 45.29
N ILE A 235 -2.26 -45.90 45.19
CA ILE A 235 -3.21 -45.32 46.13
C ILE A 235 -4.60 -45.47 45.49
N ASP A 236 -5.46 -46.22 46.16
CA ASP A 236 -6.90 -46.24 45.87
C ASP A 236 -7.40 -44.79 45.95
N TRP A 237 -7.92 -44.27 44.85
CA TRP A 237 -8.53 -42.94 44.79
C TRP A 237 -10.02 -43.13 44.56
N GLY A 238 -10.84 -42.32 45.23
CA GLY A 238 -12.29 -42.52 45.22
C GLY A 238 -13.05 -41.65 44.22
N GLY A 239 -12.35 -40.78 43.49
CA GLY A 239 -12.94 -40.08 42.36
C GLY A 239 -11.98 -39.12 41.68
N VAL A 240 -12.41 -38.62 40.53
CA VAL A 240 -11.69 -37.64 39.72
C VAL A 240 -12.66 -36.54 39.31
N ARG A 241 -12.19 -35.30 39.30
CA ARG A 241 -12.90 -34.19 38.66
C ARG A 241 -12.05 -33.52 37.60
N ALA A 242 -12.73 -32.98 36.60
CA ALA A 242 -12.11 -32.11 35.62
C ALA A 242 -12.31 -30.66 36.04
N GLY A 243 -11.26 -29.86 35.97
CA GLY A 243 -11.32 -28.41 36.14
C GLY A 243 -12.11 -27.73 35.01
N LEU A 244 -12.05 -26.39 35.01
CA LEU A 244 -12.46 -25.64 33.82
C LEU A 244 -11.51 -25.95 32.67
N PHE A 245 -12.03 -25.94 31.45
CA PHE A 245 -11.24 -26.22 30.26
C PHE A 245 -10.62 -24.92 29.78
N ASP A 246 -9.32 -24.96 29.56
CA ASP A 246 -8.59 -23.85 28.97
C ASP A 246 -8.69 -23.93 27.45
N VAL A 247 -9.27 -22.90 26.86
CA VAL A 247 -9.37 -22.74 25.41
C VAL A 247 -8.03 -22.22 24.89
N ILE A 248 -7.36 -23.05 24.09
CA ILE A 248 -6.10 -22.71 23.43
C ILE A 248 -6.41 -22.42 21.96
N GLN A 249 -6.45 -21.14 21.59
CA GLN A 249 -6.74 -20.71 20.23
C GLN A 249 -5.60 -19.85 19.70
N SER A 250 -5.28 -20.01 18.42
CA SER A 250 -4.24 -19.25 17.75
C SER A 250 -4.61 -18.99 16.30
N CYS A 251 -3.95 -18.01 15.70
CA CYS A 251 -4.09 -17.66 14.31
C CYS A 251 -2.72 -17.61 13.66
N THR A 252 -2.64 -18.04 12.42
CA THR A 252 -1.45 -17.84 11.60
C THR A 252 -1.63 -16.59 10.76
N ALA A 253 -0.77 -15.60 10.96
CA ALA A 253 -0.72 -14.39 10.15
C ALA A 253 -0.12 -14.70 8.78
N THR A 254 -0.70 -14.12 7.74
CA THR A 254 -0.29 -14.31 6.34
C THR A 254 -0.28 -12.97 5.61
N GLY A 255 0.49 -12.93 4.52
CA GLY A 255 0.58 -11.75 3.66
C GLY A 255 1.61 -10.71 4.12
N THR A 256 1.62 -9.59 3.42
CA THR A 256 2.50 -8.46 3.70
C THR A 256 1.66 -7.20 3.71
N ALA A 257 1.66 -6.50 4.84
CA ALA A 257 0.93 -5.26 5.00
C ALA A 257 1.59 -4.18 4.13
N ILE A 258 0.83 -3.56 3.24
CA ILE A 258 1.26 -2.39 2.47
C ILE A 258 0.24 -1.27 2.64
N PRO A 259 0.66 0.01 2.66
CA PRO A 259 -0.28 1.11 2.73
C PRO A 259 -1.26 1.04 1.55
N ALA A 260 -2.55 1.27 1.82
CA ALA A 260 -3.53 1.37 0.74
C ALA A 260 -3.12 2.49 -0.23
N PRO A 261 -3.30 2.33 -1.56
CA PRO A 261 -2.94 3.35 -2.54
C PRO A 261 -3.54 4.71 -2.19
N ALA A 262 -2.74 5.77 -2.31
CA ALA A 262 -3.25 7.13 -2.17
C ALA A 262 -4.15 7.46 -3.37
N THR A 263 -5.25 8.16 -3.11
CA THR A 263 -6.24 8.56 -4.10
C THR A 263 -6.62 10.02 -3.90
N TRP A 264 -7.00 10.69 -4.99
CA TRP A 264 -7.50 12.05 -4.97
C TRP A 264 -8.99 12.04 -5.26
N LYS A 265 -9.77 12.77 -4.45
CA LYS A 265 -11.22 12.92 -4.66
C LYS A 265 -11.55 13.67 -5.94
N GLU A 266 -10.75 14.68 -6.28
CA GLU A 266 -10.94 15.53 -7.44
C GLU A 266 -9.62 15.71 -8.18
N SER A 267 -9.67 15.70 -9.51
CA SER A 267 -8.55 15.95 -10.41
C SER A 267 -9.01 16.90 -11.52
N ARG A 268 -8.21 17.93 -11.81
CA ARG A 268 -8.41 18.86 -12.92
C ARG A 268 -7.09 19.08 -13.65
N LYS A 269 -7.18 19.66 -14.84
CA LYS A 269 -6.01 20.10 -15.60
C LYS A 269 -6.04 21.60 -15.82
N PHE A 270 -4.92 22.25 -15.55
CA PHE A 270 -4.68 23.64 -15.89
C PHE A 270 -3.83 23.70 -17.16
N CYS A 271 -4.38 24.33 -18.18
CA CYS A 271 -3.79 24.51 -19.50
C CYS A 271 -3.27 25.94 -19.58
N HIS A 272 -1.95 26.09 -19.73
CA HIS A 272 -1.29 27.39 -19.71
C HIS A 272 -1.46 28.11 -21.04
N ALA A 273 -1.78 29.40 -20.99
CA ALA A 273 -1.81 30.24 -22.17
C ALA A 273 -0.38 30.62 -22.62
N SER A 274 -0.18 30.78 -23.92
CA SER A 274 0.92 31.60 -24.42
C SER A 274 0.56 33.06 -24.14
N ALA A 275 1.35 33.73 -23.29
CA ALA A 275 1.08 35.12 -22.92
C ALA A 275 1.65 36.07 -23.98
N GLY A 276 0.78 36.79 -24.68
CA GLY A 276 1.15 37.94 -25.51
C GLY A 276 1.36 39.21 -24.68
N ALA A 277 1.82 40.26 -25.34
CA ALA A 277 1.99 41.61 -24.82
C ALA A 277 0.76 42.51 -25.11
N GLY A 278 0.93 43.83 -25.18
CA GLY A 278 -0.17 44.78 -25.46
C GLY A 278 -1.10 45.12 -24.29
N CYS A 279 -1.08 44.37 -23.19
CA CYS A 279 -1.94 44.63 -22.02
C CYS A 279 -1.33 45.59 -20.98
N GLY A 280 -2.17 46.08 -20.06
CA GLY A 280 -1.74 46.94 -18.97
C GLY A 280 -0.78 46.26 -17.98
N ALA A 281 -0.15 47.07 -17.11
CA ALA A 281 0.75 46.53 -16.10
C ALA A 281 0.00 45.57 -15.14
N GLY A 282 0.46 44.32 -15.07
CA GLY A 282 -0.18 43.26 -14.27
C GLY A 282 -1.29 42.51 -15.02
N GLU A 283 -1.33 42.63 -16.34
CA GLU A 283 -2.22 41.89 -17.23
C GLU A 283 -1.40 41.13 -18.28
N ALA A 284 -1.98 40.06 -18.83
CA ALA A 284 -1.40 39.28 -19.91
C ALA A 284 -2.43 39.09 -21.03
N CYS A 285 -1.98 39.20 -22.28
CA CYS A 285 -2.84 38.90 -23.42
C CYS A 285 -2.98 37.39 -23.56
N VAL A 286 -4.22 36.90 -23.52
CA VAL A 286 -4.52 35.46 -23.63
C VAL A 286 -5.64 35.20 -24.62
N PRO A 287 -5.73 33.99 -25.21
CA PRO A 287 -6.82 33.68 -26.12
C PRO A 287 -8.17 33.75 -25.40
N ARG A 288 -9.12 34.44 -26.04
CA ARG A 288 -10.50 34.54 -25.59
C ARG A 288 -11.14 33.16 -25.65
N GLN A 289 -11.62 32.66 -24.52
CA GLN A 289 -12.30 31.37 -24.47
C GLN A 289 -13.81 31.55 -24.63
N ALA A 290 -14.41 30.72 -25.48
CA ALA A 290 -15.85 30.58 -25.52
C ALA A 290 -16.32 29.84 -24.25
N SER A 291 -17.44 30.29 -23.68
CA SER A 291 -18.12 29.60 -22.57
C SER A 291 -18.34 28.11 -22.94
N PRO A 292 -18.07 27.14 -22.05
CA PRO A 292 -18.03 27.25 -20.58
C PRO A 292 -16.63 27.29 -19.94
N ALA A 293 -15.56 27.30 -20.73
CA ALA A 293 -14.20 27.29 -20.20
C ALA A 293 -13.92 28.52 -19.33
N THR A 294 -13.60 28.30 -18.05
CA THR A 294 -13.31 29.38 -17.11
C THR A 294 -11.85 29.79 -17.23
N GLN A 295 -11.59 31.02 -17.70
CA GLN A 295 -10.25 31.60 -17.68
C GLN A 295 -9.79 31.80 -16.23
N CYS A 296 -8.59 31.34 -15.93
CA CYS A 296 -8.03 31.37 -14.59
C CYS A 296 -6.56 31.75 -14.64
N ALA A 297 -6.02 32.06 -13.48
CA ALA A 297 -4.60 32.16 -13.25
C ALA A 297 -4.18 31.23 -12.12
N LEU A 298 -3.09 30.51 -12.35
CA LEU A 298 -2.50 29.57 -11.41
C LEU A 298 -1.31 30.24 -10.71
N VAL A 299 -1.26 30.11 -9.39
CA VAL A 299 -0.14 30.58 -8.59
C VAL A 299 0.29 29.50 -7.61
N SER A 300 1.60 29.35 -7.44
CA SER A 300 2.16 28.39 -6.49
C SER A 300 1.98 28.89 -5.05
N GLY A 301 1.63 27.98 -4.15
CA GLY A 301 1.33 28.27 -2.75
C GLY A 301 -0.06 28.83 -2.51
N SER A 302 -0.26 29.34 -1.30
CA SER A 302 -1.47 30.06 -0.92
C SER A 302 -1.36 31.52 -1.36
N ALA A 303 -2.30 31.98 -2.18
CA ALA A 303 -2.37 33.36 -2.65
C ALA A 303 -3.78 33.95 -2.49
N THR A 304 -3.86 35.28 -2.54
CA THR A 304 -5.12 36.02 -2.64
C THR A 304 -5.43 36.33 -4.11
N CYS A 305 -6.70 36.19 -4.50
CA CYS A 305 -7.14 36.41 -5.87
C CYS A 305 -7.76 37.80 -6.03
N SER A 306 -6.99 38.86 -5.78
CA SER A 306 -7.49 40.23 -5.96
C SER A 306 -7.77 40.49 -7.44
N GLY A 307 -8.99 40.91 -7.78
CA GLY A 307 -9.40 41.14 -9.17
C GLY A 307 -10.05 39.94 -9.86
N TYR A 308 -10.18 38.79 -9.19
CA TYR A 308 -10.91 37.63 -9.71
C TYR A 308 -12.20 37.41 -8.94
N ALA A 309 -13.21 36.86 -9.63
CA ALA A 309 -14.51 36.60 -9.02
C ALA A 309 -14.49 35.36 -8.12
N ARG A 310 -13.71 34.33 -8.49
CA ARG A 310 -13.64 33.07 -7.75
C ARG A 310 -12.21 32.71 -7.36
N ARG A 311 -12.06 32.31 -6.10
CA ARG A 311 -10.83 31.74 -5.55
C ARG A 311 -11.06 30.28 -5.22
N GLU A 312 -10.25 29.41 -5.79
CA GLU A 312 -10.16 28.01 -5.39
C GLU A 312 -8.77 27.73 -4.80
N SER A 313 -8.72 27.47 -3.50
CA SER A 313 -7.50 27.04 -2.81
C SER A 313 -7.44 25.51 -2.67
N ASP A 314 -6.33 25.04 -2.10
CA ASP A 314 -6.12 23.64 -1.71
C ASP A 314 -6.07 22.66 -2.89
N TRP A 315 -5.55 23.18 -4.01
CA TRP A 315 -5.07 22.38 -5.11
C TRP A 315 -3.63 21.97 -4.86
N PHE A 316 -3.28 20.76 -5.25
CA PHE A 316 -1.94 20.19 -5.09
C PHE A 316 -1.48 19.56 -6.39
N ARG A 317 -0.16 19.47 -6.59
CA ARG A 317 0.43 18.89 -7.81
C ARG A 317 0.93 17.47 -7.60
N GLY A 318 0.95 17.01 -6.35
CA GLY A 318 1.38 15.67 -5.98
C GLY A 318 1.21 15.42 -4.49
N TYR A 319 1.84 14.35 -4.01
CA TYR A 319 1.90 14.02 -2.59
C TYR A 319 3.23 13.35 -2.27
N ASN A 320 3.61 13.35 -1.00
CA ASN A 320 4.67 12.53 -0.45
C ASN A 320 4.04 11.49 0.48
N ASP A 321 4.32 10.22 0.21
CA ASP A 321 3.80 9.10 0.99
C ASP A 321 4.95 8.43 1.74
N THR A 322 5.02 8.71 3.03
CA THR A 322 6.01 8.10 3.93
C THR A 322 5.38 6.99 4.77
N ARG A 323 4.14 6.59 4.44
CA ARG A 323 3.43 5.60 5.21
C ARG A 323 4.13 4.25 5.15
N THR A 324 4.16 3.57 6.28
CA THR A 324 4.61 2.18 6.38
C THR A 324 3.65 1.38 7.23
N CYS A 325 3.56 0.09 6.96
CA CYS A 325 2.71 -0.83 7.70
C CYS A 325 3.56 -1.78 8.53
N SER A 326 3.15 -2.04 9.77
CA SER A 326 3.79 -3.07 10.59
C SER A 326 3.54 -4.46 10.01
N SER A 327 4.32 -5.45 10.47
CA SER A 327 4.03 -6.86 10.18
C SER A 327 2.59 -7.23 10.52
N CYS A 328 1.99 -8.11 9.71
CA CYS A 328 0.65 -8.62 9.98
C CYS A 328 0.62 -9.37 11.31
N ALA A 329 -0.36 -9.05 12.14
CA ALA A 329 -0.66 -9.73 13.38
C ALA A 329 -2.09 -10.26 13.35
N CYS A 330 -2.38 -11.30 14.12
CA CYS A 330 -3.71 -11.87 14.22
C CYS A 330 -4.12 -12.02 15.68
N THR A 331 -5.41 -11.87 15.94
CA THR A 331 -6.01 -12.20 17.23
C THR A 331 -7.05 -13.28 17.03
N ALA A 332 -6.91 -14.40 17.75
CA ALA A 332 -7.87 -15.48 17.77
C ALA A 332 -8.97 -15.20 18.80
N SER A 333 -10.22 -15.50 18.45
CA SER A 333 -11.36 -15.39 19.36
C SER A 333 -12.50 -16.32 18.97
N GLY A 334 -13.37 -16.66 19.91
CA GLY A 334 -14.60 -17.40 19.65
C GLY A 334 -14.48 -18.92 19.59
N GLY A 335 -13.27 -19.49 19.72
CA GLY A 335 -13.13 -20.92 19.99
C GLY A 335 -13.66 -21.26 21.39
N ASP A 336 -14.24 -22.45 21.54
CA ASP A 336 -14.71 -22.99 22.81
C ASP A 336 -14.53 -24.50 22.92
N CYS A 337 -14.56 -25.01 24.16
CA CYS A 337 -14.39 -26.41 24.50
C CYS A 337 -15.67 -27.06 25.05
N ASN A 338 -16.86 -26.50 24.77
CA ASN A 338 -18.12 -26.96 25.37
C ASN A 338 -18.51 -28.38 24.96
N TYR A 339 -18.09 -28.81 23.76
CA TYR A 339 -18.33 -30.16 23.22
C TYR A 339 -17.17 -31.13 23.46
N VAL A 340 -16.21 -30.72 24.29
CA VAL A 340 -15.07 -31.55 24.69
C VAL A 340 -15.40 -32.20 26.03
N ARG A 341 -14.90 -33.41 26.23
CA ARG A 341 -15.02 -34.18 27.47
C ARG A 341 -13.67 -34.77 27.84
N VAL A 342 -13.42 -35.00 29.11
CA VAL A 342 -12.32 -35.86 29.56
C VAL A 342 -12.80 -37.30 29.47
N GLU A 343 -12.12 -38.13 28.68
CA GLU A 343 -12.31 -39.58 28.68
C GLU A 343 -11.29 -40.21 29.61
N LEU A 344 -11.81 -40.93 30.62
CA LEU A 344 -11.03 -41.81 31.47
C LEU A 344 -10.91 -43.16 30.77
N GLY A 345 -9.68 -43.69 30.76
CA GLY A 345 -9.38 -45.01 30.22
C GLY A 345 -9.50 -46.13 31.25
N ASN A 346 -8.93 -47.30 30.95
CA ASN A 346 -8.82 -48.45 31.84
C ASN A 346 -7.52 -49.23 31.56
N ASP A 347 -6.83 -49.73 32.59
CA ASP A 347 -5.68 -50.65 32.48
C ASP A 347 -4.65 -50.24 31.40
N TYR A 348 -4.16 -49.00 31.49
CA TYR A 348 -3.22 -48.40 30.51
C TYR A 348 -3.78 -48.17 29.09
N SER A 349 -5.05 -48.45 28.84
CA SER A 349 -5.78 -48.05 27.63
C SER A 349 -6.54 -46.75 27.88
N CYS A 350 -6.68 -45.89 26.87
CA CYS A 350 -7.32 -44.57 26.99
C CYS A 350 -8.83 -44.56 26.75
N PHE A 351 -9.49 -45.71 26.69
CA PHE A 351 -10.87 -45.82 26.20
C PHE A 351 -11.76 -46.57 27.21
N ASP A 352 -13.07 -46.52 26.97
CA ASP A 352 -14.08 -47.43 27.51
C ASP A 352 -14.33 -47.43 29.04
N HIS A 353 -14.07 -46.32 29.76
CA HIS A 353 -14.46 -46.21 31.17
C HIS A 353 -15.55 -45.17 31.44
N ALA A 354 -15.21 -43.88 31.44
CA ALA A 354 -16.16 -42.82 31.76
C ALA A 354 -15.78 -41.50 31.08
N GLN A 355 -16.78 -40.65 30.83
CA GLN A 355 -16.57 -39.31 30.27
C GLN A 355 -17.07 -38.23 31.22
N ILE A 356 -16.24 -37.21 31.42
CA ILE A 356 -16.50 -36.11 32.34
C ILE A 356 -16.57 -34.81 31.53
N SER A 357 -17.67 -34.07 31.66
CA SER A 357 -17.78 -32.70 31.15
C SER A 357 -16.89 -31.74 31.94
N GLN A 358 -16.62 -30.56 31.38
CA GLN A 358 -15.96 -29.48 32.10
C GLN A 358 -16.63 -29.20 33.46
N GLY A 359 -15.81 -29.10 34.52
CA GLY A 359 -16.30 -28.93 35.90
C GLY A 359 -17.02 -30.15 36.50
N GLY A 360 -17.22 -31.21 35.71
CA GLY A 360 -17.83 -32.45 36.17
C GLY A 360 -16.88 -33.29 37.01
N ARG A 361 -17.47 -34.31 37.65
CA ARG A 361 -16.74 -35.30 38.45
C ARG A 361 -17.28 -36.69 38.19
N TYR A 362 -16.42 -37.68 38.40
CA TYR A 362 -16.75 -39.10 38.44
C TYR A 362 -16.31 -39.64 39.81
N CYS A 363 -17.29 -39.97 40.64
CA CYS A 363 -17.08 -40.56 41.96
C CYS A 363 -17.33 -42.06 41.83
N GLY A 364 -16.29 -42.84 42.04
CA GLY A 364 -16.28 -44.26 41.73
C GLY A 364 -14.85 -44.76 41.54
N TYR A 365 -14.66 -46.05 41.82
CA TYR A 365 -13.35 -46.68 41.75
C TYR A 365 -12.91 -46.89 40.30
N ALA A 366 -11.77 -46.31 39.93
CA ALA A 366 -11.08 -46.71 38.71
C ALA A 366 -9.61 -46.98 39.04
N TYR A 367 -9.12 -48.15 38.67
CA TYR A 367 -7.73 -48.52 38.89
C TYR A 367 -6.84 -47.74 37.91
N SER A 368 -6.32 -46.61 38.39
CA SER A 368 -5.37 -45.71 37.74
C SER A 368 -5.48 -45.57 36.20
N PRO A 369 -6.56 -44.97 35.69
CA PRO A 369 -6.79 -44.81 34.27
C PRO A 369 -5.88 -43.71 33.72
N PRO A 370 -5.37 -43.87 32.48
CA PRO A 370 -4.94 -42.72 31.71
C PRO A 370 -6.17 -41.83 31.40
N ALA A 371 -5.94 -40.57 31.04
CA ALA A 371 -7.01 -39.67 30.63
C ALA A 371 -6.55 -38.76 29.50
N HIS A 372 -7.50 -38.41 28.65
CA HIS A 372 -7.32 -37.48 27.54
C HIS A 372 -8.62 -36.77 27.22
N LEU A 373 -8.55 -35.76 26.35
CA LEU A 373 -9.73 -35.07 25.86
C LEU A 373 -10.28 -35.76 24.61
N VAL A 374 -11.61 -35.85 24.53
CA VAL A 374 -12.37 -36.32 23.37
C VAL A 374 -13.42 -35.30 22.98
N GLY A 375 -13.91 -35.39 21.74
CA GLY A 375 -14.87 -34.44 21.17
C GLY A 375 -14.22 -33.46 20.20
N THR A 376 -14.97 -32.44 19.79
CA THR A 376 -14.51 -31.47 18.79
C THR A 376 -14.75 -30.06 19.31
N PRO A 377 -13.68 -29.28 19.57
CA PRO A 377 -13.80 -27.87 19.91
C PRO A 377 -14.49 -27.07 18.79
N THR A 378 -15.11 -25.95 19.13
CA THR A 378 -15.60 -25.01 18.10
C THR A 378 -14.44 -24.24 17.50
N SER A 379 -14.50 -23.98 16.19
CA SER A 379 -13.44 -23.29 15.48
C SER A 379 -13.32 -21.83 15.93
N SER A 380 -12.09 -21.37 16.14
CA SER A 380 -11.83 -19.96 16.38
C SER A 380 -12.04 -19.11 15.12
N THR A 381 -12.29 -17.82 15.33
CA THR A 381 -12.28 -16.77 14.31
C THR A 381 -11.01 -15.94 14.48
N CYS A 382 -10.51 -15.38 13.37
CA CYS A 382 -9.30 -14.58 13.38
C CYS A 382 -9.53 -13.21 12.77
N THR A 383 -9.07 -12.18 13.47
CA THR A 383 -9.07 -10.80 12.96
C THR A 383 -7.64 -10.35 12.70
N ALA A 384 -7.35 -9.95 11.46
CA ALA A 384 -6.08 -9.36 11.08
C ALA A 384 -5.93 -7.96 11.66
N ARG A 385 -4.71 -7.66 12.10
CA ARG A 385 -4.32 -6.36 12.64
C ARG A 385 -2.97 -5.96 12.06
N THR A 386 -2.84 -4.68 11.80
CA THR A 386 -1.60 -4.03 11.43
C THR A 386 -1.72 -2.56 11.81
N ASN A 387 -0.59 -1.92 12.09
CA ASN A 387 -0.52 -0.51 12.44
C ASN A 387 0.09 0.24 11.27
N LEU A 388 -0.60 1.32 10.86
CA LEU A 388 -0.08 2.30 9.92
C LEU A 388 0.74 3.33 10.69
N SER A 389 1.94 3.64 10.21
CA SER A 389 2.76 4.76 10.67
C SER A 389 3.17 5.64 9.49
N GLY A 390 3.76 6.81 9.74
CA GLY A 390 4.14 7.78 8.71
C GLY A 390 2.99 8.73 8.34
N SER A 391 3.18 9.49 7.25
CA SER A 391 2.24 10.50 6.78
C SER A 391 1.99 10.40 5.29
N LEU A 392 0.80 10.85 4.88
CA LEU A 392 0.42 11.06 3.50
C LEU A 392 0.14 12.55 3.32
N ASP A 393 1.15 13.28 2.86
CA ASP A 393 1.13 14.74 2.83
C ASP A 393 1.02 15.24 1.40
N PRO A 394 0.04 16.11 1.09
CA PRO A 394 -0.07 16.69 -0.24
C PRO A 394 1.09 17.69 -0.47
N THR A 395 1.59 17.76 -1.71
CA THR A 395 2.74 18.60 -2.09
C THR A 395 2.41 19.51 -3.27
N GLY A 396 3.17 20.61 -3.39
CA GLY A 396 2.96 21.57 -4.46
C GLY A 396 1.61 22.28 -4.37
N GLN A 397 1.26 22.79 -3.18
CA GLN A 397 0.05 23.60 -3.00
C GLN A 397 0.00 24.70 -4.05
N SER A 398 -1.18 24.92 -4.63
CA SER A 398 -1.45 25.92 -5.65
C SER A 398 -2.80 26.58 -5.37
N THR A 399 -2.96 27.82 -5.82
CA THR A 399 -4.22 28.55 -5.80
C THR A 399 -4.65 28.84 -7.23
N LEU A 400 -5.93 28.62 -7.53
CA LEU A 400 -6.56 29.02 -8.79
C LEU A 400 -7.43 30.25 -8.55
N CYS A 401 -7.24 31.26 -9.40
CA CYS A 401 -7.99 32.51 -9.39
C CYS A 401 -8.71 32.65 -10.74
N CYS A 402 -10.03 32.60 -10.74
CA CYS A 402 -10.82 32.48 -11.97
C CYS A 402 -11.75 33.67 -12.16
N VAL A 403 -11.91 34.11 -13.41
CA VAL A 403 -12.96 35.07 -13.79
C VAL A 403 -14.31 34.35 -13.84
N GLU A 404 -15.40 35.08 -13.64
CA GLU A 404 -16.77 34.51 -13.67
C GLU A 404 -17.31 34.33 -15.08
#